data_AF-A0AAV6I1M7-F1
#
_entry.id   AF-A0AAV6I1M7-F1
#
_cell.length_a   1.000
_cell.length_b   1.000
_cell.length_c   1.000
_cell.angle_alpha   90.00
_cell.angle_beta   90.00
_cell.angle_gamma   90.00
#
_symmetry.space_group_name_H-M   'P 1'
#
loop_
_entity.id
_entity.type
_entity.pdbx_description
1 polymer ?
#
loop_
_entity_poly.entity_id
_entity_poly.type
_entity_poly.pdbx_seq_one_letter_code
_entity_poly.pdbx_strand_id
1 'polypeptide(L)'
;MTVHAPVAAKGRTLVVGSTGFIGRFVAEASLASGRPTFLLVRPGPASTSKALTGSIRDRDSLGKVLKEYEIEVVISAVGGGCILDQLVLVDAIKGAGTVKRFLPSEFGHEIDRADPVEPGLTMYIQKRQVRRAIEAAGIPYTYICCNSIAAWPYHDNTHPADVLPPLDRDADIEVTSLYPDASFRSIDECFDDFLARFTGGCRR
;
A
#
# COMPACT_ATOMS: atom_id res chain seq x y z
N MET A 1 -2.83 -21.37 -35.10
CA MET A 1 -1.69 -20.90 -34.28
C MET A 1 -1.90 -19.44 -33.96
N THR A 2 -2.54 -19.13 -32.83
CA THR A 2 -2.66 -17.76 -32.32
C THR A 2 -1.34 -17.41 -31.63
N VAL A 3 -0.52 -16.63 -32.31
CA VAL A 3 0.64 -15.96 -31.70
C VAL A 3 0.11 -14.94 -30.70
N HIS A 4 0.20 -15.25 -29.41
CA HIS A 4 0.00 -14.27 -28.36
C HIS A 4 1.11 -13.22 -28.49
N ALA A 5 0.73 -11.97 -28.74
CA ALA A 5 1.64 -10.84 -28.61
C ALA A 5 2.25 -10.87 -27.19
N PRO A 6 3.54 -10.55 -27.02
CA PRO A 6 4.15 -10.48 -25.71
C PRO A 6 3.38 -9.43 -24.89
N VAL A 7 2.76 -9.85 -23.80
CA VAL A 7 2.19 -8.95 -22.80
C VAL A 7 3.31 -8.00 -22.38
N ALA A 8 3.13 -6.70 -22.59
CA ALA A 8 4.11 -5.70 -22.16
C ALA A 8 4.49 -5.98 -20.71
N ALA A 9 5.79 -6.15 -20.45
CA ALA A 9 6.28 -6.51 -19.12
C ALA A 9 5.75 -5.49 -18.11
N LYS A 10 4.89 -5.94 -17.20
CA LYS A 10 4.31 -5.08 -16.16
C LYS A 10 5.46 -4.54 -15.30
N GLY A 11 5.49 -3.23 -15.01
CA GLY A 11 6.58 -2.56 -14.32
C GLY A 11 6.97 -3.24 -13.00
N ARG A 12 8.28 -3.35 -12.74
CA ARG A 12 8.86 -3.97 -11.54
C ARG A 12 8.42 -3.22 -10.29
N THR A 13 7.86 -3.96 -9.33
CA THR A 13 7.20 -3.40 -8.14
C THR A 13 7.99 -3.74 -6.88
N LEU A 14 8.30 -2.74 -6.06
CA LEU A 14 8.82 -2.92 -4.70
C LEU A 14 7.71 -2.71 -3.68
N VAL A 15 7.46 -3.69 -2.82
CA VAL A 15 6.54 -3.58 -1.69
C VAL A 15 7.33 -3.45 -0.40
N VAL A 16 7.09 -2.37 0.35
CA VAL A 16 7.69 -2.11 1.67
C VAL A 16 6.64 -2.35 2.75
N GLY A 17 6.98 -3.14 3.77
CA GLY A 17 6.01 -3.52 4.82
C GLY A 17 5.12 -4.70 4.43
N SER A 18 5.59 -5.58 3.53
CA SER A 18 4.83 -6.74 3.03
C SER A 18 4.48 -7.78 4.11
N THR A 19 5.10 -7.71 5.28
CA THR A 19 4.79 -8.59 6.42
C THR A 19 3.69 -8.04 7.33
N GLY A 20 3.22 -6.80 7.09
CA GLY A 20 2.09 -6.21 7.81
C GLY A 20 0.75 -6.69 7.27
N PHE A 21 -0.33 -6.39 8.01
CA PHE A 21 -1.69 -6.84 7.68
C PHE A 21 -2.10 -6.49 6.23
N ILE A 22 -2.11 -5.21 5.87
CA ILE A 22 -2.39 -4.75 4.50
C ILE A 22 -1.30 -5.18 3.52
N GLY A 23 -0.04 -5.06 3.94
CA GLY A 23 1.12 -5.34 3.08
C GLY A 23 1.15 -6.76 2.54
N ARG A 24 0.65 -7.74 3.29
CA ARG A 24 0.53 -9.12 2.84
C ARG A 24 -0.42 -9.25 1.65
N PHE A 25 -1.63 -8.71 1.75
CA PHE A 25 -2.61 -8.73 0.66
C PHE A 25 -2.08 -8.01 -0.58
N VAL A 26 -1.44 -6.85 -0.40
CA VAL A 26 -0.81 -6.10 -1.50
C VAL A 26 0.28 -6.93 -2.19
N ALA A 27 1.14 -7.60 -1.42
CA ALA A 27 2.22 -8.43 -1.97
C ALA A 27 1.68 -9.66 -2.71
N GLU A 28 0.71 -10.37 -2.11
CA GLU A 28 0.06 -11.54 -2.72
C GLU A 28 -0.66 -11.17 -4.02
N ALA A 29 -1.43 -10.07 -4.03
CA ALA A 29 -2.12 -9.58 -5.21
C ALA A 29 -1.14 -9.13 -6.32
N SER A 30 -0.04 -8.46 -5.95
CA SER A 30 1.01 -8.07 -6.91
C SER A 30 1.60 -9.31 -7.59
N LEU A 31 1.94 -10.34 -6.81
CA LEU A 31 2.46 -11.61 -7.32
C LEU A 31 1.43 -12.34 -8.21
N ALA A 32 0.18 -12.44 -7.76
CA ALA A 32 -0.91 -13.08 -8.50
C ALA A 32 -1.21 -12.38 -9.84
N SER A 33 -1.00 -11.06 -9.91
CA SER A 33 -1.15 -10.28 -11.14
C SER A 33 -0.03 -10.53 -12.17
N GLY A 34 0.97 -11.36 -11.86
CA GLY A 34 2.12 -11.64 -12.72
C GLY A 34 3.13 -10.50 -12.81
N ARG A 35 3.10 -9.54 -11.86
CA ARG A 35 4.09 -8.46 -11.79
C ARG A 35 5.40 -8.98 -11.17
N PRO A 36 6.58 -8.66 -11.74
CA PRO A 36 7.83 -8.81 -11.03
C PRO A 36 7.78 -8.02 -9.72
N THR A 37 7.77 -8.74 -8.59
CA THR A 37 7.50 -8.16 -7.27
C THR A 37 8.68 -8.43 -6.34
N PHE A 38 9.21 -7.37 -5.76
CA PHE A 38 10.30 -7.38 -4.79
C PHE A 38 9.72 -6.97 -3.43
N LEU A 39 10.17 -7.63 -2.37
CA LEU A 39 9.69 -7.37 -1.01
C LEU A 39 10.84 -6.82 -0.17
N LEU A 40 10.70 -5.63 0.40
CA LEU A 40 11.68 -5.10 1.35
C LEU A 40 11.39 -5.67 2.74
N VAL A 41 12.30 -6.49 3.27
CA VAL A 41 12.16 -7.15 4.57
C VAL A 41 13.33 -6.72 5.47
N ARG A 42 13.04 -6.47 6.75
CA ARG A 42 14.10 -6.14 7.72
C ARG A 42 15.03 -7.33 7.92
N PRO A 43 16.34 -7.12 8.16
CA PRO A 43 17.26 -8.20 8.52
C PRO A 43 16.73 -9.00 9.71
N GLY A 44 16.61 -10.32 9.55
CA GLY A 44 16.09 -11.21 10.59
C GLY A 44 16.06 -12.68 10.14
N PRO A 45 15.80 -13.61 11.08
CA PRO A 45 15.93 -15.06 10.85
C PRO A 45 14.95 -15.65 9.82
N ALA A 46 13.91 -14.90 9.40
CA ALA A 46 12.87 -15.35 8.48
C ALA A 46 13.04 -14.86 7.02
N SER A 47 14.24 -14.41 6.63
CA SER A 47 14.51 -13.90 5.28
C SER A 47 14.41 -15.03 4.23
N THR A 48 13.36 -14.99 3.39
CA THR A 48 13.22 -15.91 2.25
C THR A 48 14.01 -15.44 1.04
N SER A 49 14.35 -16.33 0.11
CA SER A 49 15.22 -16.07 -1.06
C SER A 49 14.68 -15.07 -2.09
N LYS A 50 13.42 -14.62 -1.97
CA LYS A 50 12.79 -13.61 -2.85
C LYS A 50 12.67 -12.22 -2.19
N ALA A 51 13.18 -12.07 -0.97
CA ALA A 51 13.13 -10.81 -0.21
C ALA A 51 14.45 -10.03 -0.37
N LEU A 52 14.32 -8.71 -0.55
CA LEU A 52 15.43 -7.77 -0.45
C LEU A 52 15.57 -7.35 1.01
N THR A 53 16.69 -7.69 1.62
CA THR A 53 16.96 -7.32 3.01
C THR A 53 17.34 -5.85 3.10
N GLY A 54 16.62 -5.07 3.88
CA GLY A 54 16.90 -3.65 4.05
C GLY A 54 15.98 -2.93 5.04
N SER A 55 16.24 -1.65 5.25
CA SER A 55 15.47 -0.79 6.14
C SER A 55 14.91 0.40 5.37
N ILE A 56 13.66 0.77 5.66
CA ILE A 56 13.06 2.00 5.11
C ILE A 56 13.81 3.26 5.58
N ARG A 57 14.58 3.17 6.67
CA ARG A 57 15.38 4.27 7.23
C ARG A 57 16.77 4.40 6.59
N ASP A 58 17.15 3.49 5.71
CA ASP A 58 18.44 3.51 5.03
C ASP A 58 18.27 4.01 3.59
N ARG A 59 18.43 5.33 3.42
CA ARG A 59 18.28 6.03 2.14
C ARG A 59 19.20 5.46 1.06
N ASP A 60 20.45 5.15 1.40
CA ASP A 60 21.47 4.75 0.43
C ASP A 60 21.22 3.33 -0.06
N SER A 61 20.87 2.43 0.85
CA SER A 61 20.46 1.06 0.52
C SER A 61 19.20 1.05 -0.36
N LEU A 62 18.17 1.84 0.00
CA LEU A 62 16.97 2.00 -0.81
C LEU A 62 17.30 2.53 -2.21
N GLY A 63 18.12 3.59 -2.30
CA GLY A 63 18.53 4.17 -3.59
C GLY A 63 19.26 3.18 -4.49
N LYS A 64 20.10 2.31 -3.91
CA LYS A 64 20.76 1.21 -4.64
C LYS A 64 19.74 0.20 -5.15
N VAL A 65 18.85 -0.29 -4.27
CA VAL A 65 17.79 -1.24 -4.64
C VAL A 65 16.92 -0.70 -5.77
N LEU A 66 16.47 0.55 -5.68
CA LEU A 66 15.60 1.16 -6.68
C LEU A 66 16.25 1.25 -8.07
N LYS A 67 17.58 1.47 -8.12
CA LYS A 67 18.34 1.56 -9.38
C LYS A 67 18.73 0.18 -9.90
N GLU A 68 19.32 -0.66 -9.06
CA GLU A 68 19.85 -1.98 -9.43
C GLU A 68 18.75 -2.91 -9.94
N TYR A 69 17.60 -2.92 -9.28
CA TYR A 69 16.45 -3.72 -9.70
C TYR A 69 15.52 -2.96 -10.65
N GLU A 70 15.90 -1.76 -11.10
CA GLU A 70 15.13 -0.93 -12.03
C GLU A 70 13.64 -0.85 -11.63
N ILE A 71 13.39 -0.51 -10.37
CA ILE A 71 12.05 -0.48 -9.80
C ILE A 71 11.26 0.68 -10.41
N GLU A 72 10.08 0.38 -10.93
CA GLU A 72 9.19 1.36 -11.56
C GLU A 72 8.00 1.74 -10.66
N VAL A 73 7.57 0.84 -9.78
CA VAL A 73 6.46 1.07 -8.86
C VAL A 73 6.92 0.79 -7.44
N VAL A 74 6.64 1.71 -6.52
CA VAL A 74 6.88 1.50 -5.09
C VAL A 74 5.54 1.54 -4.37
N ILE A 75 5.26 0.54 -3.55
CA ILE A 75 4.08 0.49 -2.67
C ILE A 75 4.55 0.35 -1.23
N SER A 76 4.23 1.34 -0.40
CA SER A 76 4.53 1.33 1.03
C SER A 76 3.26 0.98 1.80
N ALA A 77 3.33 -0.09 2.58
CA ALA A 77 2.28 -0.53 3.51
C ALA A 77 2.83 -0.61 4.95
N VAL A 78 3.70 0.33 5.32
CA VAL A 78 4.26 0.41 6.67
C VAL A 78 3.19 0.81 7.69
N GLY A 79 3.31 0.29 8.91
CA GLY A 79 2.37 0.58 9.99
C GLY A 79 2.43 2.02 10.51
N GLY A 80 1.41 2.40 11.29
CA GLY A 80 1.25 3.77 11.82
C GLY A 80 2.46 4.32 12.57
N GLY A 81 3.19 3.48 13.32
CA GLY A 81 4.40 3.89 14.03
C GLY A 81 5.60 4.27 13.15
N CYS A 82 5.53 4.00 11.84
CA CYS A 82 6.61 4.22 10.88
C CYS A 82 6.20 5.17 9.73
N ILE A 83 5.11 5.94 9.87
CA ILE A 83 4.61 6.80 8.78
C ILE A 83 5.66 7.81 8.32
N LEU A 84 6.34 8.47 9.25
CA LEU A 84 7.37 9.48 8.93
C LEU A 84 8.66 8.88 8.37
N ASP A 85 8.93 7.58 8.59
CA ASP A 85 10.08 6.92 7.97
C ASP A 85 9.96 6.91 6.43
N GLN A 86 8.74 7.07 5.90
CA GLN A 86 8.52 7.20 4.46
C GLN A 86 9.13 8.45 3.85
N LEU A 87 9.49 9.48 4.63
CA LEU A 87 10.22 10.64 4.11
C LEU A 87 11.60 10.24 3.56
N VAL A 88 12.26 9.27 4.21
CA VAL A 88 13.52 8.70 3.70
C VAL A 88 13.30 7.96 2.38
N LEU A 89 12.17 7.25 2.27
CA LEU A 89 11.78 6.57 1.04
C LEU A 89 11.49 7.57 -0.10
N VAL A 90 10.84 8.70 0.20
CA VAL A 90 10.61 9.80 -0.76
C VAL A 90 11.93 10.32 -1.31
N ASP A 91 12.91 10.59 -0.43
CA ASP A 91 14.24 11.06 -0.85
C ASP A 91 14.97 10.03 -1.72
N ALA A 92 14.89 8.75 -1.34
CA ALA A 92 15.49 7.66 -2.12
C ALA A 92 14.84 7.51 -3.51
N ILE A 93 13.50 7.60 -3.59
CA ILE A 93 12.75 7.56 -4.85
C ILE A 93 13.15 8.72 -5.77
N LYS A 94 13.19 9.94 -5.22
CA LYS A 94 13.61 11.14 -5.97
C LYS A 94 15.02 10.99 -6.51
N GLY A 95 15.97 10.51 -5.70
CA GLY A 95 17.36 10.30 -6.10
C GLY A 95 17.57 9.12 -7.05
N ALA A 96 16.64 8.16 -7.09
CA ALA A 96 16.67 7.03 -7.99
C ALA A 96 16.25 7.41 -9.42
N GLY A 97 15.16 8.17 -9.56
CA GLY A 97 14.63 8.63 -10.85
C GLY A 97 14.01 7.53 -11.74
N THR A 98 13.99 6.27 -11.28
CA THR A 98 13.43 5.11 -12.00
C THR A 98 11.94 4.91 -11.77
N VAL A 99 11.41 5.46 -10.68
CA VAL A 99 10.04 5.20 -10.22
C VAL A 99 9.03 6.03 -11.01
N LYS A 100 8.12 5.33 -11.68
CA LYS A 100 6.98 5.87 -12.44
C LYS A 100 5.72 6.01 -11.59
N ARG A 101 5.66 5.36 -10.42
CA ARG A 101 4.55 5.50 -9.47
C ARG A 101 4.93 5.16 -8.04
N PHE A 102 4.57 6.03 -7.09
CA PHE A 102 4.65 5.77 -5.66
C PHE A 102 3.26 5.75 -4.99
N LEU A 103 2.99 4.69 -4.23
CA LEU A 103 1.81 4.54 -3.37
C LEU A 103 2.30 4.58 -1.91
N PRO A 104 2.11 5.69 -1.17
CA PRO A 104 2.45 5.74 0.25
C PRO A 104 1.45 4.94 1.10
N SER A 105 1.80 4.72 2.37
CA SER A 105 0.96 4.00 3.34
C SER A 105 -0.25 4.84 3.77
N GLU A 106 -1.28 4.78 2.94
CA GLU A 106 -2.56 5.48 3.11
C GLU A 106 -3.62 4.52 3.66
N PHE A 107 -4.10 3.61 2.83
CA PHE A 107 -4.99 2.47 3.14
C PHE A 107 -6.03 2.75 4.24
N GLY A 108 -6.75 3.86 4.10
CA GLY A 108 -7.74 4.32 5.07
C GLY A 108 -8.61 5.43 4.50
N HIS A 109 -8.89 6.45 5.31
CA HIS A 109 -9.68 7.61 4.91
C HIS A 109 -8.90 8.62 4.04
N GLU A 110 -9.63 9.48 3.35
CA GLU A 110 -9.06 10.63 2.66
C GLU A 110 -8.64 11.71 3.67
N ILE A 111 -7.36 11.68 4.03
CA ILE A 111 -6.81 12.47 5.15
C ILE A 111 -6.82 13.98 4.91
N ASP A 112 -6.84 14.50 3.68
CA ASP A 112 -6.89 15.95 3.44
C ASP A 112 -8.32 16.50 3.65
N ARG A 113 -9.33 15.63 3.71
CA ARG A 113 -10.74 16.02 3.92
C ARG A 113 -11.26 15.71 5.32
N ALA A 114 -10.71 14.68 5.97
CA ALA A 114 -11.16 14.25 7.28
C ALA A 114 -10.45 15.01 8.42
N ASP A 115 -11.18 15.30 9.49
CA ASP A 115 -10.67 16.01 10.67
C ASP A 115 -10.99 15.23 11.96
N PRO A 116 -10.21 14.17 12.27
CA PRO A 116 -10.44 13.36 13.46
C PRO A 116 -9.94 14.07 14.73
N VAL A 117 -10.40 13.60 15.88
CA VAL A 117 -9.82 13.97 17.18
C VAL A 117 -8.54 13.19 17.47
N GLU A 118 -7.80 13.59 18.50
CA GLU A 118 -6.65 12.84 18.98
C GLU A 118 -7.04 11.46 19.57
N PRO A 119 -6.19 10.42 19.44
CA PRO A 119 -4.84 10.44 18.84
C PRO A 119 -4.80 10.29 17.30
N GLY A 120 -5.96 10.20 16.64
CA GLY A 120 -6.07 9.99 15.20
C GLY A 120 -5.53 11.18 14.38
N LEU A 121 -5.73 12.40 14.89
CA LEU A 121 -5.24 13.63 14.25
C LEU A 121 -3.72 13.62 14.05
N THR A 122 -2.97 13.22 15.07
CA THR A 122 -1.51 13.11 14.98
C THR A 122 -1.06 12.23 13.80
N MET A 123 -1.67 11.06 13.63
CA MET A 123 -1.35 10.17 12.50
C MET A 123 -1.73 10.80 11.14
N TYR A 124 -2.82 11.56 11.07
CA TYR A 124 -3.25 12.22 9.83
C TYR A 124 -2.30 13.34 9.45
N ILE A 125 -1.85 14.13 10.43
CA ILE A 125 -0.81 15.15 10.22
C ILE A 125 0.46 14.51 9.65
N GLN A 126 0.91 13.39 10.21
CA GLN A 126 2.10 12.69 9.70
C GLN A 126 1.91 12.19 8.26
N LYS A 127 0.76 11.61 7.93
CA LYS A 127 0.48 11.18 6.54
C LYS A 127 0.40 12.37 5.59
N ARG A 128 -0.24 13.48 5.99
CA ARG A 128 -0.28 14.74 5.22
C ARG A 128 1.13 15.27 4.96
N GLN A 129 2.02 15.23 5.95
CA GLN A 129 3.42 15.62 5.77
C GLN A 129 4.11 14.77 4.69
N VAL A 130 3.87 13.45 4.69
CA VAL A 130 4.39 12.56 3.64
C VAL A 130 3.80 12.93 2.26
N ARG A 131 2.49 13.21 2.16
CA ARG A 131 1.87 13.68 0.90
C ARG A 131 2.54 14.94 0.35
N ARG A 132 2.72 15.96 1.18
CA ARG A 132 3.38 17.21 0.77
C ARG A 132 4.83 16.99 0.35
N ALA A 133 5.56 16.09 1.01
CA ALA A 133 6.93 15.75 0.61
C ALA A 133 6.97 15.06 -0.76
N ILE A 134 6.04 14.13 -1.04
CA ILE A 134 5.93 13.45 -2.34
C ILE A 134 5.66 14.45 -3.46
N GLU A 135 4.70 15.35 -3.26
CA GLU A 135 4.31 16.37 -4.23
C GLU A 135 5.45 17.35 -4.49
N ALA A 136 6.09 17.86 -3.43
CA ALA A 136 7.23 18.77 -3.53
C ALA A 136 8.44 18.12 -4.22
N ALA A 137 8.58 16.80 -4.13
CA ALA A 137 9.60 16.04 -4.84
C ALA A 137 9.28 15.80 -6.32
N GLY A 138 8.06 16.11 -6.78
CA GLY A 138 7.63 15.85 -8.17
C GLY A 138 7.47 14.37 -8.50
N ILE A 139 7.31 13.51 -7.50
CA ILE A 139 7.19 12.06 -7.68
C ILE A 139 5.77 11.74 -8.16
N PRO A 140 5.57 10.96 -9.24
CA PRO A 140 4.23 10.53 -9.63
C PRO A 140 3.62 9.62 -8.56
N TYR A 141 2.39 9.91 -8.10
CA TYR A 141 1.81 9.22 -6.94
C TYR A 141 0.37 8.73 -7.15
N THR A 142 -0.10 7.89 -6.22
CA THR A 142 -1.51 7.53 -6.08
C THR A 142 -1.80 7.30 -4.60
N TYR A 143 -2.78 8.00 -4.03
CA TYR A 143 -3.24 7.81 -2.66
C TYR A 143 -4.43 6.86 -2.65
N ILE A 144 -4.30 5.73 -1.96
CA ILE A 144 -5.39 4.74 -1.84
C ILE A 144 -6.17 5.04 -0.56
N CYS A 145 -7.37 5.59 -0.75
CA CYS A 145 -8.32 5.85 0.32
C CYS A 145 -9.40 4.75 0.30
N CYS A 146 -9.05 3.56 0.80
CA CYS A 146 -9.92 2.38 0.79
C CYS A 146 -10.89 2.31 1.99
N ASN A 147 -11.07 3.41 2.72
CA ASN A 147 -11.92 3.51 3.90
C ASN A 147 -11.61 2.39 4.92
N SER A 148 -12.65 1.74 5.40
CA SER A 148 -12.62 0.70 6.40
C SER A 148 -12.34 -0.65 5.77
N ILE A 149 -11.30 -1.35 6.25
CA ILE A 149 -11.14 -2.77 5.97
C ILE A 149 -12.31 -3.54 6.61
N ALA A 150 -12.89 -4.50 5.89
CA ALA A 150 -13.93 -5.37 6.43
C ALA A 150 -13.33 -6.43 7.39
N ALA A 151 -12.74 -5.96 8.49
CA ALA A 151 -12.15 -6.79 9.54
C ALA A 151 -12.47 -6.23 10.93
N TRP A 152 -12.52 -7.11 11.92
CA TRP A 152 -12.79 -6.82 13.34
C TRP A 152 -11.47 -6.56 14.11
N PRO A 153 -11.39 -5.69 15.16
CA PRO A 153 -12.33 -4.67 15.62
C PRO A 153 -11.80 -3.23 15.47
N TYR A 154 -12.73 -2.32 15.17
CA TYR A 154 -12.57 -0.87 15.04
C TYR A 154 -12.32 -0.10 16.35
N HIS A 155 -11.94 -0.78 17.45
CA HIS A 155 -11.96 -0.16 18.78
C HIS A 155 -10.59 0.31 19.30
N ASP A 156 -9.48 -0.35 18.96
CA ASP A 156 -8.17 -0.09 19.57
C ASP A 156 -7.01 0.01 18.55
N ASN A 157 -7.30 -0.01 17.25
CA ASN A 157 -6.29 -0.09 16.17
C ASN A 157 -5.25 -1.21 16.37
N THR A 158 -5.56 -2.20 17.20
CA THR A 158 -4.69 -3.33 17.52
C THR A 158 -5.35 -4.54 16.93
N HIS A 159 -4.86 -5.02 15.80
CA HIS A 159 -5.28 -6.32 15.28
C HIS A 159 -4.75 -7.38 16.25
N PRO A 160 -5.60 -8.08 17.04
CA PRO A 160 -5.13 -9.22 17.77
C PRO A 160 -4.90 -10.29 16.71
N ALA A 161 -3.65 -10.65 16.42
CA ALA A 161 -3.37 -11.71 15.45
C ALA A 161 -4.04 -13.05 15.84
N ASP A 162 -4.47 -13.18 17.11
CA ASP A 162 -4.90 -14.43 17.73
C ASP A 162 -6.30 -14.38 18.39
N VAL A 163 -7.12 -13.35 18.15
CA VAL A 163 -8.50 -13.32 18.68
C VAL A 163 -9.48 -13.65 17.56
N LEU A 164 -10.11 -14.82 17.67
CA LEU A 164 -11.25 -15.17 16.82
C LEU A 164 -12.35 -14.12 17.02
N PRO A 165 -13.00 -13.64 15.95
CA PRO A 165 -14.15 -12.75 16.09
C PRO A 165 -15.17 -13.43 17.03
N PRO A 166 -15.87 -12.67 17.90
CA PRO A 166 -16.87 -13.26 18.78
C PRO A 166 -17.91 -14.00 17.94
N LEU A 167 -17.85 -15.33 17.95
CA LEU A 167 -18.80 -16.19 17.21
C LEU A 167 -20.16 -16.27 17.92
N ASP A 168 -20.27 -15.73 19.14
CA ASP A 168 -21.42 -15.92 20.04
C ASP A 168 -22.38 -14.72 20.10
N ARG A 169 -22.47 -13.93 19.03
CA ARG A 169 -23.57 -12.96 18.90
C ARG A 169 -24.12 -13.01 17.49
N ASP A 170 -25.40 -13.38 17.39
CA ASP A 170 -26.26 -13.29 16.20
C ASP A 170 -26.46 -11.83 15.74
N ALA A 171 -25.37 -11.12 15.51
CA ALA A 171 -25.34 -9.75 15.05
C ALA A 171 -24.40 -9.69 13.83
N ASP A 172 -24.67 -10.55 12.84
CA ASP A 172 -24.34 -10.25 11.45
C ASP A 172 -25.16 -9.02 11.05
N ILE A 173 -24.72 -7.85 11.51
CA ILE A 173 -25.26 -6.57 11.08
C ILE A 173 -24.66 -6.35 9.70
N GLU A 174 -25.45 -6.53 8.65
CA GLU A 174 -25.01 -6.18 7.31
C GLU A 174 -24.52 -4.73 7.31
N VAL A 175 -23.32 -4.47 6.79
CA VAL A 175 -22.71 -3.14 6.78
C VAL A 175 -23.59 -2.10 6.05
N THR A 176 -24.41 -2.57 5.10
CA THR A 176 -25.46 -1.81 4.40
C THR A 176 -26.60 -1.36 5.32
N SER A 177 -26.85 -2.05 6.44
CA SER A 177 -27.85 -1.64 7.43
C SER A 177 -27.36 -0.51 8.34
N LEU A 178 -26.03 -0.41 8.55
CA LEU A 178 -25.41 0.66 9.34
C LEU A 178 -25.26 1.96 8.54
N TYR A 179 -25.06 1.84 7.23
CA TYR A 179 -24.88 2.98 6.32
C TYR A 179 -25.67 2.74 5.03
N PRO A 180 -27.00 2.86 5.06
CA PRO A 180 -27.86 2.54 3.92
C PRO A 180 -27.60 3.44 2.70
N ASP A 181 -27.07 4.63 2.93
CA ASP A 181 -26.75 5.61 1.87
C ASP A 181 -25.31 5.49 1.35
N ALA A 182 -24.49 4.59 1.93
CA ALA A 182 -23.11 4.40 1.52
C ALA A 182 -22.98 3.24 0.53
N SER A 183 -22.40 3.51 -0.65
CA SER A 183 -22.03 2.46 -1.59
C SER A 183 -20.74 1.76 -1.11
N PHE A 184 -20.84 0.49 -0.76
CA PHE A 184 -19.69 -0.35 -0.45
C PHE A 184 -19.16 -1.02 -1.71
N ARG A 185 -17.84 -1.08 -1.86
CA ARG A 185 -17.16 -1.84 -2.89
C ARG A 185 -16.21 -2.81 -2.22
N SER A 186 -16.08 -4.01 -2.76
CA SER A 186 -15.09 -4.94 -2.24
C SER A 186 -13.68 -4.44 -2.53
N ILE A 187 -12.70 -4.92 -1.76
CA ILE A 187 -11.28 -4.62 -2.02
C ILE A 187 -10.91 -5.10 -3.42
N ASP A 188 -11.38 -6.28 -3.81
CA ASP A 188 -11.15 -6.84 -5.14
C ASP A 188 -11.75 -5.97 -6.24
N GLU A 189 -12.97 -5.43 -6.06
CA GLU A 189 -13.56 -4.50 -7.01
C GLU A 189 -12.79 -3.18 -7.11
N CYS A 190 -12.29 -2.65 -5.99
CA CYS A 190 -11.44 -1.47 -5.99
C CYS A 190 -10.10 -1.75 -6.69
N PHE A 191 -9.55 -2.94 -6.49
CA PHE A 191 -8.28 -3.37 -7.05
C PHE A 191 -8.40 -3.69 -8.54
N ASP A 192 -9.49 -4.31 -8.98
CA ASP A 192 -9.78 -4.62 -10.38
C ASP A 192 -10.04 -3.37 -11.21
N ASP A 193 -10.78 -2.39 -10.68
CA ASP A 193 -10.95 -1.08 -11.34
C ASP A 193 -9.60 -0.32 -11.41
N PHE A 194 -8.76 -0.44 -10.38
CA PHE A 194 -7.39 0.06 -10.44
C PHE A 194 -6.56 -0.66 -11.51
N LEU A 195 -6.62 -1.99 -11.59
CA LEU A 195 -5.90 -2.79 -12.58
C LEU A 195 -6.39 -2.48 -14.00
N ALA A 196 -7.69 -2.30 -14.21
CA ALA A 196 -8.29 -1.94 -15.49
C ALA A 196 -7.80 -0.57 -15.98
N ARG A 197 -7.69 0.42 -15.08
CA ARG A 197 -7.10 1.74 -15.38
C ARG A 197 -5.60 1.67 -15.65
N PHE A 198 -4.92 0.63 -15.18
CA PHE A 198 -3.50 0.41 -15.37
C PHE A 198 -3.17 -0.39 -16.65
N THR A 199 -4.09 -1.23 -17.14
CA THR A 199 -3.85 -2.14 -18.29
C THR A 199 -4.42 -1.65 -19.62
N GLY A 200 -5.30 -0.64 -19.65
CA GLY A 200 -5.63 0.03 -20.91
C GLY A 200 -6.88 0.89 -20.90
N GLY A 201 -6.73 2.15 -21.33
CA GLY A 201 -7.86 3.01 -21.68
C GLY A 201 -7.50 4.48 -21.85
N CYS A 202 -6.80 4.82 -22.94
CA CYS A 202 -6.89 6.16 -23.51
C CYS A 202 -8.36 6.38 -23.90
N ARG A 203 -9.12 7.09 -23.07
CA ARG A 203 -10.43 7.62 -23.49
C ARG A 203 -10.17 8.90 -24.26
N ARG A 204 -10.49 8.87 -25.55
CA ARG A 204 -10.81 10.07 -26.33
C ARG A 204 -12.01 10.77 -25.72
#